data_AF-A0A1S9CYP4-F1
#
_entry.id   AF-A0A1S9CYP4-F1
#
_cell.length_a   1.000
_cell.length_b   1.000
_cell.length_c   1.000
_cell.angle_alpha   90.00
_cell.angle_beta   90.00
_cell.angle_gamma   90.00
#
_symmetry.space_group_name_H-M   'P 1'
#
loop_
_entity.id
_entity.type
_entity.pdbx_description
1 polymer ?
#
loop_
_entity_poly.entity_id
_entity_poly.type
_entity_poly.pdbx_seq_one_letter_code
_entity_poly.pdbx_strand_id
1 'polypeptide(L)'
;MARNKSDTKKTVETLKHDGATRKNIPTAEHQSVMQKHEQSPVRVAYERGAAGLDDAKERRNRDLDPQLVWRGKDEQDWSDLVVHAPPLYIQEKVHPKVLIDDLLKQTREQRAQEVGAQIGLFGDFSGIPEGVDKTEFYQHDQNWSNRMILGDSLQVMASLAEREGLRGKVQCIYLDPPLRH
;
A
#
# COMPACT_ATOMS: atom_id res chain seq x y z
N MET A 1 3.68 -31.43 44.81
CA MET A 1 4.78 -30.64 44.19
C MET A 1 4.20 -29.88 43.00
N ALA A 2 4.18 -28.55 43.05
CA ALA A 2 3.66 -27.73 41.96
C ALA A 2 4.70 -27.62 40.84
N ARG A 3 4.34 -27.96 39.60
CA ARG A 3 5.21 -27.80 38.43
C ARG A 3 5.29 -26.32 38.06
N ASN A 4 6.48 -25.72 38.18
CA ASN A 4 6.75 -24.41 37.59
C ASN A 4 6.71 -24.53 36.07
N LYS A 5 5.79 -23.79 35.45
CA LYS A 5 5.69 -23.65 33.99
C LYS A 5 6.75 -22.65 33.56
N SER A 6 7.76 -23.10 32.80
CA SER A 6 8.78 -22.22 32.23
C SER A 6 8.13 -21.22 31.28
N ASP A 7 8.35 -19.93 31.52
CA ASP A 7 7.81 -18.83 30.70
C ASP A 7 8.47 -18.85 29.31
N THR A 8 7.78 -19.42 28.33
CA THR A 8 8.22 -19.41 26.93
C THR A 8 8.20 -17.98 26.40
N LYS A 9 9.39 -17.40 26.18
CA LYS A 9 9.54 -16.07 25.59
C LYS A 9 8.89 -16.05 24.21
N LYS A 10 8.02 -15.07 23.96
CA LYS A 10 7.43 -14.83 22.64
C LYS A 10 8.52 -14.31 21.70
N THR A 11 8.71 -15.00 20.58
CA THR A 11 9.63 -14.59 19.51
C THR A 11 8.83 -13.82 18.46
N VAL A 12 9.33 -12.65 18.07
CA VAL A 12 8.65 -11.76 17.12
C VAL A 12 9.54 -11.60 15.89
N GLU A 13 9.03 -12.00 14.73
CA GLU A 13 9.73 -11.93 13.45
C GLU A 13 8.97 -11.04 12.46
N THR A 14 9.71 -10.46 11.52
CA THR A 14 9.14 -9.67 10.43
C THR A 14 9.04 -10.54 9.20
N LEU A 15 7.82 -10.73 8.68
CA LEU A 15 7.61 -11.37 7.39
C LEU A 15 8.09 -10.40 6.29
N LYS A 16 9.10 -10.84 5.53
CA LYS A 16 9.62 -10.13 4.36
C LYS A 16 9.20 -10.86 3.11
N HIS A 17 8.84 -10.12 2.08
CA HIS A 17 8.50 -10.66 0.77
C HIS A 17 9.66 -10.43 -0.19
N ASP A 18 10.65 -11.34 -0.17
CA ASP A 18 11.92 -11.14 -0.88
C ASP A 18 11.77 -11.18 -2.42
N GLY A 19 10.72 -11.83 -2.93
CA GLY A 19 10.41 -11.90 -4.36
C GLY A 19 9.53 -10.76 -4.89
N ALA A 20 9.09 -9.83 -4.04
CA ALA A 20 8.18 -8.77 -4.43
C ALA A 20 8.79 -7.40 -4.14
N THR A 21 8.72 -6.53 -5.13
CA THR A 21 9.15 -5.13 -5.02
C THR A 21 7.97 -4.19 -5.29
N ARG A 22 8.13 -2.92 -4.92
CA ARG A 22 7.14 -1.85 -5.09
C ARG A 22 7.81 -0.60 -5.61
N LYS A 23 7.13 0.18 -6.44
CA LYS A 23 7.68 1.44 -6.96
C LYS A 23 8.02 2.41 -5.83
N ASN A 24 9.18 3.05 -5.92
CA ASN A 24 9.58 4.11 -5.01
C ASN A 24 8.68 5.34 -5.23
N ILE A 25 7.90 5.71 -4.21
CA ILE A 25 7.05 6.90 -4.25
C ILE A 25 7.63 8.00 -3.35
N PRO A 26 7.42 9.27 -3.69
CA PRO A 26 7.95 10.40 -2.92
C PRO A 26 7.41 10.44 -1.49
N THR A 27 8.22 10.94 -0.55
CA THR A 27 7.69 11.38 0.74
C THR A 27 7.09 12.78 0.60
N ALA A 28 6.20 13.16 1.52
CA ALA A 28 5.56 14.48 1.50
C ALA A 28 6.60 15.62 1.45
N GLU A 29 7.68 15.49 2.22
CA GLU A 29 8.79 16.45 2.26
C GLU A 29 9.49 16.64 0.92
N HIS A 30 9.58 15.58 0.12
CA HIS A 30 10.24 15.62 -1.17
C HIS A 30 9.34 16.11 -2.31
N GLN A 31 8.08 16.48 -2.03
CA GLN A 31 7.17 17.01 -3.05
C GLN A 31 7.76 18.21 -3.81
N SER A 32 8.48 19.09 -3.09
CA SER A 32 9.08 20.30 -3.67
C SER A 32 10.20 20.02 -4.67
N VAL A 33 10.89 18.88 -4.54
CA VAL A 33 12.03 18.50 -5.39
C VAL A 33 11.64 17.54 -6.52
N MET A 34 10.38 17.09 -6.56
CA MET A 34 9.87 16.24 -7.63
C MET A 34 9.89 16.94 -8.99
N GLN A 35 10.12 16.16 -10.05
CA GLN A 35 10.00 16.67 -11.41
C GLN A 35 8.56 17.11 -11.70
N LYS A 36 8.38 18.24 -12.40
CA LYS A 36 7.04 18.82 -12.67
C LYS A 36 6.07 17.85 -13.34
N HIS A 37 6.57 17.00 -14.24
CA HIS A 37 5.75 16.00 -14.94
C HIS A 37 5.27 14.87 -14.01
N GLU A 38 6.03 14.54 -12.96
CA GLU A 38 5.64 13.55 -11.95
C GLU A 38 4.61 14.12 -10.97
N GLN A 39 4.61 15.44 -10.75
CA GLN A 39 3.63 16.13 -9.92
C GLN A 39 2.25 16.22 -10.60
N SER A 40 2.20 16.38 -11.92
CA SER A 40 0.94 16.55 -12.65
C SER A 40 0.12 15.25 -12.69
N PRO A 41 -1.18 15.26 -12.35
CA PRO A 41 -2.02 14.06 -12.43
C PRO A 41 -2.11 13.50 -13.84
N VAL A 42 -2.03 12.17 -13.98
CA VAL A 42 -2.21 11.51 -15.27
C VAL A 42 -3.71 11.34 -15.50
N ARG A 43 -4.24 11.90 -16.58
CA ARG A 43 -5.65 11.72 -16.95
C ARG A 43 -5.82 10.38 -17.64
N VAL A 44 -6.72 9.57 -17.13
CA VAL A 44 -7.03 8.24 -17.66
C VAL A 44 -8.53 8.15 -17.91
N ALA A 45 -8.89 7.76 -19.12
CA ALA A 45 -10.26 7.41 -19.47
C ALA A 45 -10.39 5.89 -19.42
N TYR A 46 -11.27 5.40 -18.54
CA TYR A 46 -11.71 4.02 -18.58
C TYR A 46 -13.03 3.99 -19.36
N GLU A 47 -13.02 3.33 -20.51
CA GLU A 47 -14.20 3.17 -21.33
C GLU A 47 -15.29 2.48 -20.52
N ARG A 48 -16.42 3.16 -20.30
CA ARG A 48 -17.58 2.66 -19.57
C ARG A 48 -18.78 2.70 -20.48
N GLY A 49 -18.75 1.85 -21.49
CA GLY A 49 -19.90 1.58 -22.34
C GLY A 49 -20.05 0.07 -22.52
N ALA A 50 -21.28 -0.39 -22.75
CA ALA A 50 -21.58 -1.68 -23.38
C ALA A 50 -21.12 -1.72 -24.86
N ALA A 51 -19.97 -1.12 -25.16
CA ALA A 51 -19.39 -0.95 -26.49
C ALA A 51 -17.84 -1.01 -26.43
N GLY A 52 -17.22 -0.49 -25.36
CA GLY A 52 -15.75 -0.44 -25.20
C GLY A 52 -15.14 -1.55 -24.34
N LEU A 53 -15.99 -2.32 -23.65
CA LEU A 53 -15.57 -3.51 -22.91
C LEU A 53 -16.21 -4.77 -23.47
N ASP A 54 -16.84 -4.73 -24.65
CA ASP A 54 -17.55 -5.88 -25.19
C ASP A 54 -16.59 -7.04 -25.41
N ASP A 55 -15.42 -6.80 -26.02
CA ASP A 55 -14.37 -7.82 -26.10
C ASP A 55 -13.96 -8.36 -24.72
N ALA A 56 -13.86 -7.49 -23.71
CA ALA A 56 -13.46 -7.88 -22.36
C ALA A 56 -14.60 -8.53 -21.55
N LYS A 57 -15.87 -8.30 -21.91
CA LYS A 57 -17.07 -8.84 -21.27
C LYS A 57 -17.52 -10.13 -21.97
N GLU A 58 -17.38 -10.21 -23.29
CA GLU A 58 -17.62 -11.39 -24.13
C GLU A 58 -16.52 -12.44 -23.95
N ARG A 59 -15.25 -12.02 -23.78
CA ARG A 59 -14.18 -12.95 -23.37
C ARG A 59 -14.32 -13.43 -21.94
N ARG A 60 -15.14 -12.77 -21.11
CA ARG A 60 -15.40 -13.22 -19.75
C ARG A 60 -16.48 -14.28 -19.75
N ASN A 61 -16.10 -15.50 -19.42
CA ASN A 61 -17.08 -16.54 -19.21
C ASN A 61 -17.74 -16.30 -17.85
N ARG A 62 -19.05 -16.03 -17.82
CA ARG A 62 -19.81 -15.78 -16.58
C ARG A 62 -19.69 -16.91 -15.54
N ASP A 63 -19.39 -18.12 -15.99
CA ASP A 63 -19.21 -19.29 -15.12
C ASP A 63 -17.77 -19.44 -14.61
N LEU A 64 -16.77 -18.80 -15.26
CA LEU A 64 -15.35 -18.90 -14.90
C LEU A 64 -14.78 -17.59 -14.34
N ASP A 65 -15.39 -16.45 -14.64
CA ASP A 65 -14.94 -15.11 -14.26
C ASP A 65 -15.92 -14.46 -13.29
N PRO A 66 -15.58 -14.36 -11.98
CA PRO A 66 -16.44 -13.68 -11.01
C PRO A 66 -16.60 -12.19 -11.36
N GLN A 67 -17.83 -11.69 -11.32
CA GLN A 67 -18.18 -10.31 -11.62
C GLN A 67 -18.91 -9.65 -10.45
N LEU A 68 -18.55 -8.40 -10.15
CA LEU A 68 -19.24 -7.55 -9.19
C LEU A 68 -20.06 -6.52 -9.96
N VAL A 69 -21.36 -6.75 -10.10
CA VAL A 69 -22.30 -5.81 -10.71
C VAL A 69 -23.16 -5.19 -9.61
N TRP A 70 -23.05 -3.87 -9.45
CA TRP A 70 -23.82 -3.14 -8.45
C TRP A 70 -25.17 -2.71 -9.03
N ARG A 71 -26.28 -3.11 -8.39
CA ARG A 71 -27.62 -2.76 -8.88
C ARG A 71 -27.81 -1.24 -8.99
N GLY A 72 -28.29 -0.79 -10.15
CA GLY A 72 -28.57 0.61 -10.45
C GLY A 72 -27.34 1.48 -10.74
N LYS A 73 -26.12 0.91 -10.74
CA LYS A 73 -24.91 1.64 -11.15
C LYS A 73 -24.79 1.73 -12.68
N ASP A 74 -25.17 0.66 -13.38
CA ASP A 74 -25.15 0.60 -14.85
C ASP A 74 -26.09 1.63 -15.51
N GLU A 75 -27.18 2.01 -14.83
CA GLU A 75 -28.15 3.00 -15.33
C GLU A 75 -27.64 4.45 -15.24
N GLN A 76 -26.59 4.70 -14.45
CA GLN A 76 -26.02 6.04 -14.22
C GLN A 76 -24.77 6.32 -15.09
N ASP A 77 -24.17 5.29 -15.69
CA ASP A 77 -22.88 5.36 -16.37
C ASP A 77 -23.03 5.47 -17.91
N TRP A 78 -23.47 6.64 -18.40
CA TRP A 78 -23.63 6.93 -19.85
C TRP A 78 -22.36 7.49 -20.54
N SER A 79 -21.25 7.63 -19.81
CA SER A 79 -20.02 8.21 -20.34
C SER A 79 -18.77 7.55 -19.76
N ASP A 80 -17.65 7.67 -20.48
CA ASP A 80 -16.34 7.19 -20.04
C ASP A 80 -15.97 7.72 -18.67
N LEU A 81 -15.43 6.83 -17.84
CA LEU A 81 -14.91 7.19 -16.53
C LEU A 81 -13.57 7.89 -16.69
N VAL A 82 -13.61 9.20 -16.72
CA VAL A 82 -12.40 10.02 -16.69
C VAL A 82 -11.95 10.19 -15.24
N VAL A 83 -10.76 9.65 -14.91
CA VAL A 83 -10.13 9.78 -13.59
C VAL A 83 -8.78 10.46 -13.74
N HIS A 84 -8.44 11.29 -12.76
CA HIS A 84 -7.09 11.82 -12.60
C HIS A 84 -6.35 10.95 -11.60
N ALA A 85 -5.17 10.45 -11.99
CA ALA A 85 -4.26 9.68 -11.16
C ALA A 85 -3.16 10.60 -10.59
N PRO A 86 -3.35 11.21 -9.39
CA PRO A 86 -2.34 12.04 -8.75
C PRO A 86 -1.17 11.19 -8.21
N PRO A 87 0.02 11.79 -7.97
CA PRO A 87 1.08 11.11 -7.24
C PRO A 87 0.64 10.79 -5.80
N LEU A 88 1.05 9.62 -5.30
CA LEU A 88 0.85 9.22 -3.90
C LEU A 88 2.10 9.57 -3.09
N TYR A 89 1.90 10.08 -1.87
CA TYR A 89 2.98 10.51 -0.99
C TYR A 89 3.05 9.66 0.27
N ILE A 90 4.27 9.32 0.68
CA ILE A 90 4.54 8.72 1.99
C ILE A 90 4.57 9.83 3.02
N GLN A 91 3.63 9.77 3.96
CA GLN A 91 3.62 10.65 5.14
C GLN A 91 4.52 10.08 6.24
N GLU A 92 4.35 8.79 6.55
CA GLU A 92 5.08 8.12 7.61
C GLU A 92 5.47 6.70 7.19
N LYS A 93 6.63 6.23 7.65
CA LYS A 93 7.04 4.82 7.55
C LYS A 93 7.03 4.20 8.94
N VAL A 94 6.10 3.29 9.17
CA VAL A 94 5.97 2.57 10.45
C VAL A 94 6.66 1.21 10.36
N HIS A 95 7.51 0.88 11.34
CA HIS A 95 8.14 -0.43 11.46
C HIS A 95 7.60 -1.18 12.69
N PRO A 96 6.60 -2.08 12.51
CA PRO A 96 5.92 -2.73 13.65
C PRO A 96 6.85 -3.50 14.57
N LYS A 97 7.91 -4.11 14.02
CA LYS A 97 8.89 -4.85 14.83
C LYS A 97 9.61 -3.96 15.84
N VAL A 98 10.00 -2.75 15.45
CA VAL A 98 10.68 -1.81 16.36
C VAL A 98 9.76 -1.41 17.51
N LEU A 99 8.47 -1.16 17.21
CA LEU A 99 7.47 -0.84 18.23
C LEU A 99 7.24 -2.02 19.20
N ILE A 100 7.18 -3.25 18.68
CA ILE A 100 6.99 -4.44 19.51
C ILE A 100 8.24 -4.75 20.34
N ASP A 101 9.44 -4.62 19.76
CA ASP A 101 10.69 -4.84 20.46
C ASP A 101 10.87 -3.82 21.59
N ASP A 102 10.53 -2.55 21.36
CA ASP A 102 10.51 -1.50 22.39
C ASP A 102 9.48 -1.80 23.48
N LEU A 103 8.26 -2.19 23.12
CA LEU A 103 7.23 -2.58 24.09
C LEU A 103 7.66 -3.79 24.94
N LEU A 104 8.28 -4.80 24.32
CA LEU A 104 8.81 -5.98 25.02
C LEU A 104 9.94 -5.60 25.98
N LYS A 105 10.81 -4.66 25.57
CA LYS A 105 11.88 -4.12 26.41
C LYS A 105 11.29 -3.36 27.61
N GLN A 106 10.38 -2.40 27.37
CA GLN A 106 9.71 -1.64 28.44
C GLN A 106 8.96 -2.55 29.41
N THR A 107 8.30 -3.61 28.92
CA THR A 107 7.60 -4.57 29.79
C THR A 107 8.57 -5.39 30.66
N ARG A 108 9.75 -5.73 30.12
CA ARG A 108 10.81 -6.42 30.89
C ARG A 108 11.41 -5.49 31.95
N GLU A 109 11.66 -4.23 31.61
CA GLU A 109 12.21 -3.19 32.49
C GLU A 109 11.19 -2.74 33.55
N GLN A 110 9.88 -2.72 33.24
CA GLN A 110 8.84 -2.51 34.26
C GLN A 110 8.71 -3.68 35.24
N ARG A 111 9.06 -4.91 34.81
CA ARG A 111 9.15 -6.08 35.71
C ARG A 111 10.47 -6.14 36.47
N ALA A 112 11.52 -5.53 35.94
CA ALA A 112 12.85 -5.43 36.52
C ALA A 112 13.13 -3.97 36.84
N GLN A 113 12.50 -3.45 37.90
CA GLN A 113 12.60 -2.06 38.31
C GLN A 113 14.04 -1.52 38.20
N GLU A 114 14.16 -0.34 37.57
CA GLU A 114 15.30 0.60 37.54
C GLU A 114 16.28 0.55 36.35
N VAL A 115 16.56 1.77 35.85
CA VAL A 115 17.59 2.20 34.87
C VAL A 115 17.16 2.24 33.39
N GLY A 116 17.01 3.47 32.90
CA GLY A 116 16.57 3.80 31.56
C GLY A 116 17.65 3.72 30.48
N ALA A 117 17.19 3.54 29.23
CA ALA A 117 18.00 3.70 28.02
C ALA A 117 17.12 4.12 26.84
N GLN A 118 17.29 5.36 26.37
CA GLN A 118 16.66 5.94 25.18
C GLN A 118 17.30 5.36 23.90
N ILE A 119 16.51 4.91 22.93
CA ILE A 119 16.99 4.40 21.63
C ILE A 119 16.75 5.45 20.53
N GLY A 120 17.74 5.59 19.64
CA GLY A 120 17.70 6.49 18.47
C GLY A 120 16.65 6.09 17.45
N LEU A 121 15.67 6.99 17.24
CA LEU A 121 14.51 6.82 16.37
C LEU A 121 14.80 6.88 14.84
N PHE A 122 16.04 7.13 14.41
CA PHE A 122 16.33 7.59 13.03
C PHE A 122 17.50 6.87 12.34
N GLY A 123 17.58 5.53 12.41
CA GLY A 123 18.53 4.75 11.61
C GLY A 123 18.06 4.58 10.15
N ASP A 124 18.86 5.03 9.17
CA ASP A 124 18.60 4.99 7.73
C ASP A 124 18.42 3.54 7.22
N PHE A 125 17.16 3.14 6.94
CA PHE A 125 16.79 1.77 6.57
C PHE A 125 15.88 1.75 5.33
N SER A 126 16.25 2.50 4.29
CA SER A 126 15.46 2.58 3.06
C SER A 126 15.77 1.44 2.07
N GLY A 127 16.84 0.66 2.27
CA GLY A 127 17.22 -0.46 1.40
C GLY A 127 17.61 -0.04 -0.03
N ILE A 128 17.84 1.25 -0.25
CA ILE A 128 18.32 1.80 -1.52
C ILE A 128 19.84 1.51 -1.60
N PRO A 129 20.37 0.97 -2.72
CA PRO A 129 21.81 0.76 -2.88
C PRO A 129 22.60 2.04 -2.63
N GLU A 130 23.76 1.96 -1.98
CA GLU A 130 24.67 3.09 -1.82
C GLU A 130 25.06 3.64 -3.22
N GLY A 131 24.69 4.90 -3.51
CA GLY A 131 25.01 5.58 -4.78
C GLY A 131 23.83 5.86 -5.70
N VAL A 132 22.61 5.42 -5.37
CA VAL A 132 21.39 5.84 -6.09
C VAL A 132 20.87 7.16 -5.50
N ASP A 133 20.60 8.14 -6.35
CA ASP A 133 20.03 9.42 -5.92
C ASP A 133 18.63 9.19 -5.33
N LYS A 134 18.47 9.49 -4.03
CA LYS A 134 17.22 9.27 -3.27
C LYS A 134 16.04 10.08 -3.83
N THR A 135 16.28 10.95 -4.83
CA THR A 135 15.31 11.80 -5.51
C THR A 135 14.77 11.25 -6.84
N GLU A 136 15.25 10.10 -7.31
CA GLU A 136 14.71 9.43 -8.50
C GLU A 136 13.42 8.65 -8.18
N PHE A 137 12.30 9.39 -8.11
CA PHE A 137 10.97 8.83 -7.83
C PHE A 137 10.45 8.00 -9.02
N TYR A 138 9.68 6.94 -8.73
CA TYR A 138 9.10 6.00 -9.70
C TYR A 138 10.07 5.20 -10.60
N GLN A 139 11.36 5.56 -10.64
CA GLN A 139 12.36 4.88 -11.46
C GLN A 139 12.84 3.57 -10.82
N HIS A 140 12.97 3.56 -9.48
CA HIS A 140 13.46 2.42 -8.73
C HIS A 140 12.36 1.70 -7.97
N ASP A 141 12.61 0.43 -7.69
CA ASP A 141 11.76 -0.35 -6.80
C ASP A 141 12.37 -0.43 -5.39
N GLN A 142 11.51 -0.41 -4.38
CA GLN A 142 11.79 -0.65 -2.97
C GLN A 142 11.24 -2.00 -2.50
N ASN A 143 11.67 -2.42 -1.31
CA ASN A 143 11.13 -3.58 -0.64
C ASN A 143 9.61 -3.47 -0.46
N TRP A 144 8.92 -4.59 -0.66
CA TRP A 144 7.49 -4.67 -0.42
C TRP A 144 7.15 -4.33 1.04
N SER A 145 6.11 -3.52 1.22
CA SER A 145 5.56 -3.17 2.53
C SER A 145 4.05 -2.99 2.48
N ASN A 146 3.41 -3.18 3.63
CA ASN A 146 1.99 -2.87 3.80
C ASN A 146 1.80 -1.36 3.82
N ARG A 147 0.76 -0.87 3.12
CA ARG A 147 0.45 0.56 3.02
C ARG A 147 -1.01 0.80 3.39
N MET A 148 -1.24 1.78 4.27
CA MET A 148 -2.53 2.41 4.46
C MET A 148 -2.54 3.71 3.66
N ILE A 149 -3.49 3.85 2.75
CA ILE A 149 -3.58 5.01 1.85
C ILE A 149 -4.86 5.76 2.19
N LEU A 150 -4.72 7.04 2.53
CA LEU A 150 -5.84 7.95 2.75
C LEU A 150 -6.09 8.76 1.48
N GLY A 151 -7.33 8.76 1.00
CA GLY A 151 -7.72 9.54 -0.17
C GLY A 151 -9.03 9.07 -0.77
N ASP A 152 -9.44 9.72 -1.85
CA ASP A 152 -10.55 9.25 -2.67
C ASP A 152 -10.19 7.90 -3.31
N SER A 153 -11.01 6.89 -3.06
CA SER A 153 -10.73 5.52 -3.49
C SER A 153 -10.58 5.38 -5.02
N LEU A 154 -11.33 6.15 -5.80
CA LEU A 154 -11.27 6.09 -7.26
C LEU A 154 -9.93 6.64 -7.78
N GLN A 155 -9.49 7.80 -7.26
CA GLN A 155 -8.19 8.38 -7.61
C GLN A 155 -7.03 7.53 -7.13
N VAL A 156 -7.09 7.00 -5.90
CA VAL A 156 -6.06 6.12 -5.34
C VAL A 156 -5.90 4.87 -6.19
N MET A 157 -6.99 4.20 -6.53
CA MET A 157 -6.94 3.00 -7.36
C MET A 157 -6.40 3.28 -8.77
N ALA A 158 -6.76 4.43 -9.36
CA ALA A 158 -6.19 4.86 -10.64
C ALA A 158 -4.67 5.10 -10.55
N SER A 159 -4.19 5.76 -9.49
CA SER A 159 -2.75 5.98 -9.27
C SER A 159 -1.98 4.69 -9.05
N LEU A 160 -2.52 3.75 -8.26
CA LEU A 160 -1.94 2.43 -8.04
C LEU A 160 -1.84 1.64 -9.36
N ALA A 161 -2.86 1.73 -10.22
CA ALA A 161 -2.86 1.05 -11.51
C ALA A 161 -1.84 1.65 -12.49
N GLU A 162 -1.79 2.97 -12.59
CA GLU A 162 -1.13 3.67 -13.70
C GLU A 162 0.28 4.13 -13.36
N ARG A 163 0.50 4.65 -12.16
CA ARG A 163 1.81 5.15 -11.73
C ARG A 163 2.67 4.05 -11.12
N GLU A 164 2.04 3.17 -10.34
CA GLU A 164 2.74 2.09 -9.67
C GLU A 164 2.73 0.77 -10.46
N GLY A 165 1.95 0.71 -11.55
CA GLY A 165 1.91 -0.46 -12.43
C GLY A 165 1.42 -1.73 -11.71
N LEU A 166 0.42 -1.61 -10.85
CA LEU A 166 -0.16 -2.73 -10.10
C LEU A 166 -1.24 -3.51 -10.88
N ARG A 167 -1.51 -3.14 -12.13
CA ARG A 167 -2.39 -3.91 -13.02
C ARG A 167 -1.93 -5.36 -13.15
N GLY A 168 -2.86 -6.29 -12.95
CA GLY A 168 -2.60 -7.73 -13.03
C GLY A 168 -1.73 -8.32 -11.89
N LYS A 169 -1.29 -7.50 -10.91
CA LYS A 169 -0.47 -7.95 -9.78
C LYS A 169 -1.27 -8.15 -8.49
N VAL A 170 -2.56 -7.84 -8.50
CA VAL A 170 -3.45 -7.95 -7.34
C VAL A 170 -4.06 -9.35 -7.30
N GLN A 171 -3.75 -10.10 -6.24
CA GLN A 171 -4.26 -11.46 -6.06
C GLN A 171 -5.69 -11.48 -5.51
N CYS A 172 -6.02 -10.56 -4.60
CA CYS A 172 -7.31 -10.52 -3.92
C CYS A 172 -7.66 -9.07 -3.55
N ILE A 173 -8.95 -8.74 -3.65
CA ILE A 173 -9.51 -7.47 -3.21
C ILE A 173 -10.70 -7.79 -2.30
N TYR A 174 -10.73 -7.18 -1.12
CA TYR A 174 -11.89 -7.19 -0.23
C TYR A 174 -12.51 -5.79 -0.20
N LEU A 175 -13.84 -5.71 -0.38
CA LEU A 175 -14.59 -4.46 -0.34
C LEU A 175 -15.82 -4.66 0.53
N ASP A 176 -16.06 -3.71 1.44
CA ASP A 176 -17.29 -3.61 2.23
C ASP A 176 -17.97 -2.25 1.95
N PRO A 177 -18.60 -2.09 0.77
CA PRO A 177 -19.25 -0.85 0.37
C PRO A 177 -20.57 -0.63 1.13
N PRO A 178 -21.04 0.63 1.24
CA PRO A 178 -22.26 0.95 1.98
C PRO A 178 -23.47 0.22 1.39
N LEU A 179 -24.26 -0.41 2.26
CA LEU A 179 -25.55 -1.00 1.89
C LEU A 179 -26.56 0.13 1.62
N ARG A 180 -27.23 0.09 0.46
CA ARG A 180 -28.44 0.90 0.25
C ARG A 180 -29.60 0.20 0.96
N HIS A 181 -30.28 0.92 1.86
CA HIS A 181 -31.61 0.58 2.36
C HIS A 181 -32.68 1.20 1.48
#